data_AF-A0A970E4Z2-F1
#
_entry.id   AF-A0A970E4Z2-F1
#
_cell.length_a   1.000
_cell.length_b   1.000
_cell.length_c   1.000
_cell.angle_alpha   90.00
_cell.angle_beta   90.00
_cell.angle_gamma   90.00
#
_symmetry.space_group_name_H-M   'P 1'
#
loop_
_entity.id
_entity.type
_entity.pdbx_description
1 polymer ?
#
loop_
_entity_poly.entity_id
_entity_poly.type
_entity_poly.pdbx_seq_one_letter_code
_entity_poly.pdbx_strand_id
1 'polypeptide(L)'
;MPRNNINIKDVEKDSIADELGVQKGDKLISINGEEVNDILEYKYLVSDEFLVLEVEKADGEIWELEIEKEYDEDLGLVFEGIIDKPKSCHNKCIFCFIDQLPKGMRKTLYFKDDDTRLSFLQGNFLSLTNINEKDIEKIIRFRISPINISIHTTNMELRKKMLNNKKADKLLDYMEKLKRGNIEMKGQIVLCPEINDGRNLDKTI
;
A
#
# COMPACT_ATOMS: atom_id res chain seq x y z
N MET A 1 -10.65 -13.14 -17.62
CA MET A 1 -10.59 -12.19 -16.49
C MET A 1 -10.42 -10.79 -17.09
N PRO A 2 -11.04 -9.73 -16.58
CA PRO A 2 -10.78 -8.40 -17.12
C PRO A 2 -9.31 -8.07 -16.86
N ARG A 3 -8.53 -7.84 -17.91
CA ARG A 3 -7.15 -7.34 -17.80
C ARG A 3 -7.22 -5.98 -17.12
N ASN A 4 -6.50 -5.81 -16.03
CA ASN A 4 -6.37 -4.51 -15.38
C ASN A 4 -5.36 -3.71 -16.20
N ASN A 5 -5.83 -3.03 -17.24
CA ASN A 5 -4.95 -2.19 -18.05
C ASN A 5 -4.79 -0.84 -17.34
N ILE A 6 -3.55 -0.47 -17.03
CA ILE A 6 -3.27 0.81 -16.38
C ILE A 6 -3.01 1.86 -17.47
N ASN A 7 -3.80 2.94 -17.45
CA ASN A 7 -3.62 4.03 -18.40
C ASN A 7 -2.40 4.89 -18.07
N ILE A 8 -1.54 5.10 -19.06
CA ILE A 8 -0.40 6.01 -19.00
C ILE A 8 -0.92 7.42 -19.28
N LYS A 9 -0.86 8.27 -18.26
CA LYS A 9 -1.33 9.65 -18.27
C LYS A 9 -0.35 10.59 -18.95
N ASP A 10 0.94 10.35 -18.73
CA ASP A 10 2.03 11.14 -19.26
C ASP A 10 3.31 10.31 -19.29
N VAL A 11 4.28 10.78 -20.07
CA VAL A 11 5.63 10.21 -20.12
C VAL A 11 6.63 11.33 -19.92
N GLU A 12 7.58 11.14 -19.02
CA GLU A 12 8.63 12.14 -18.77
C GLU A 12 9.52 12.28 -19.99
N LYS A 13 9.80 13.53 -20.39
CA LYS A 13 10.63 13.80 -21.55
C LYS A 13 12.07 13.31 -21.31
N ASP A 14 12.70 12.75 -22.34
CA ASP A 14 14.07 12.23 -22.28
C ASP A 14 14.21 11.07 -21.28
N SER A 15 13.11 10.35 -20.99
CA SER A 15 13.08 9.12 -20.19
C SER A 15 13.18 7.88 -21.08
N ILE A 16 13.48 6.72 -20.47
CA ILE A 16 13.52 5.42 -21.15
C ILE A 16 12.21 5.17 -21.91
N ALA A 17 11.05 5.44 -21.29
CA ALA A 17 9.76 5.23 -21.94
C ALA A 17 9.55 6.18 -23.15
N ASP A 18 10.04 7.42 -23.08
CA ASP A 18 9.97 8.38 -24.20
C ASP A 18 10.86 7.91 -25.37
N GLU A 19 12.08 7.45 -25.08
CA GLU A 19 13.00 6.91 -26.08
C GLU A 19 12.47 5.65 -26.77
N LEU A 20 11.74 4.81 -26.04
CA LEU A 20 11.06 3.62 -26.56
C LEU A 20 9.72 3.94 -27.25
N GLY A 21 9.35 5.22 -27.35
CA GLY A 21 8.18 5.68 -28.06
C GLY A 21 6.85 5.40 -27.35
N VAL A 22 6.87 5.19 -26.03
CA VAL A 22 5.65 5.15 -25.21
C VAL A 22 5.05 6.54 -25.16
N GLN A 23 3.72 6.61 -25.29
CA GLN A 23 3.01 7.87 -25.37
C GLN A 23 1.86 7.93 -24.37
N LYS A 24 1.45 9.16 -24.07
CA LYS A 24 0.22 9.41 -23.33
C LYS A 24 -0.98 8.74 -24.01
N GLY A 25 -1.76 8.00 -23.24
CA GLY A 25 -2.93 7.27 -23.71
C GLY A 25 -2.67 5.79 -24.01
N ASP A 26 -1.39 5.39 -24.06
CA ASP A 26 -1.02 3.98 -24.06
C ASP A 26 -1.41 3.31 -22.73
N LYS A 27 -1.54 1.98 -22.74
CA LYS A 27 -1.87 1.21 -21.54
C LYS A 27 -0.80 0.19 -21.21
N LEU A 28 -0.37 0.19 -19.97
CA LEU A 28 0.50 -0.86 -19.44
C LEU A 28 -0.32 -2.14 -19.22
N ILE A 29 0.11 -3.24 -19.84
CA ILE A 29 -0.48 -4.58 -19.70
C ILE A 29 0.28 -5.38 -18.64
N SER A 30 1.59 -5.54 -18.82
CA SER A 30 2.42 -6.36 -17.94
C SER A 30 3.88 -5.89 -17.91
N ILE A 31 4.60 -6.28 -16.85
CA ILE A 31 6.06 -6.14 -16.75
C ILE A 31 6.61 -7.53 -16.43
N ASN A 32 7.57 -8.02 -17.21
CA ASN A 32 8.13 -9.37 -17.08
C ASN A 32 7.06 -10.48 -17.11
N GLY A 33 5.98 -10.26 -17.86
CA GLY A 33 4.84 -11.17 -17.94
C GLY A 33 3.92 -11.17 -16.70
N GLU A 34 4.17 -10.29 -15.71
CA GLU A 34 3.30 -10.09 -14.55
C GLU A 34 2.36 -8.89 -14.74
N GLU A 35 1.05 -9.11 -14.54
CA GLU A 35 0.05 -8.03 -14.55
C GLU A 35 0.29 -7.07 -13.38
N VAL A 36 0.30 -5.77 -13.67
CA VAL A 36 0.50 -4.72 -12.67
C VAL A 36 -0.86 -4.24 -12.16
N ASN A 37 -1.14 -4.39 -10.86
CA ASN A 37 -2.42 -4.00 -10.28
C ASN A 37 -2.37 -2.71 -9.45
N ASP A 38 -1.20 -2.38 -8.90
CA ASP A 38 -1.01 -1.20 -8.06
C ASP A 38 0.42 -0.66 -8.14
N ILE A 39 0.66 0.48 -7.45
CA ILE A 39 1.93 1.21 -7.52
C ILE A 39 3.08 0.44 -6.87
N LEU A 40 2.78 -0.41 -5.89
CA LEU A 40 3.80 -1.19 -5.19
C LEU A 40 4.29 -2.31 -6.11
N GLU A 41 3.36 -2.99 -6.79
CA GLU A 41 3.68 -3.99 -7.81
C GLU A 41 4.48 -3.36 -8.95
N TYR A 42 4.06 -2.18 -9.44
CA TYR A 42 4.81 -1.45 -10.45
C TYR A 42 6.25 -1.17 -9.99
N LYS A 43 6.42 -0.51 -8.83
CA LYS A 43 7.74 -0.14 -8.30
C LYS A 43 8.63 -1.36 -8.01
N TYR A 44 8.03 -2.49 -7.61
CA TYR A 44 8.76 -3.73 -7.44
C TYR A 44 9.25 -4.28 -8.79
N LEU A 45 8.36 -4.40 -9.77
CA LEU A 45 8.67 -5.02 -11.06
C LEU A 45 9.68 -4.18 -11.86
N VAL A 46 9.65 -2.85 -11.79
CA VAL A 46 10.64 -2.00 -12.45
C VAL A 46 12.00 -1.93 -11.75
N SER A 47 12.15 -2.55 -10.57
CA SER A 47 13.43 -2.51 -9.84
C SER A 47 14.50 -3.43 -10.46
N ASP A 48 14.11 -4.38 -11.30
CA ASP A 48 15.03 -5.24 -12.04
C ASP A 48 15.76 -4.45 -13.15
N GLU A 49 16.99 -4.86 -13.48
CA GLU A 49 17.83 -4.24 -14.51
C GLU A 49 17.36 -4.57 -15.93
N PHE A 50 16.77 -5.77 -16.10
CA PHE A 50 16.24 -6.25 -17.38
C PHE A 50 14.73 -6.42 -17.27
N LEU A 51 14.00 -5.69 -18.11
CA LEU A 51 12.54 -5.63 -18.09
C LEU A 51 11.98 -5.89 -19.48
N VAL A 52 10.89 -6.64 -19.54
CA VAL A 52 10.05 -6.78 -20.72
C VAL A 52 8.71 -6.12 -20.44
N LEU A 53 8.46 -4.98 -21.10
CA LEU A 53 7.26 -4.17 -20.91
C LEU A 53 6.25 -4.46 -22.03
N GLU A 54 5.04 -4.91 -21.69
CA GLU A 54 3.95 -5.04 -22.66
C GLU A 54 3.03 -3.82 -22.58
N VAL A 55 2.89 -3.09 -23.70
CA VAL A 55 2.10 -1.87 -23.80
C VAL A 55 1.08 -1.98 -24.93
N GLU A 56 -0.18 -1.68 -24.64
CA GLU A 56 -1.24 -1.49 -25.64
C GLU A 56 -1.22 -0.05 -26.13
N LYS A 57 -0.93 0.16 -27.41
CA LYS A 57 -0.99 1.47 -28.07
C LYS A 57 -2.43 1.92 -28.28
N ALA A 58 -2.63 3.22 -28.53
CA ALA A 58 -3.96 3.79 -28.74
C ALA A 58 -4.74 3.20 -29.94
N ASP A 59 -4.04 2.60 -30.91
CA ASP A 59 -4.64 1.88 -32.05
C ASP A 59 -4.98 0.41 -31.76
N GLY A 60 -4.64 -0.08 -30.56
CA GLY A 60 -4.87 -1.45 -30.11
C GLY A 60 -3.73 -2.42 -30.41
N GLU A 61 -2.63 -1.98 -31.02
CA GLU A 61 -1.43 -2.80 -31.16
C GLU A 61 -0.79 -3.05 -29.80
N ILE A 62 -0.27 -4.27 -29.60
CA ILE A 62 0.48 -4.63 -28.40
C ILE A 62 1.96 -4.60 -28.77
N TRP A 63 2.71 -3.76 -28.08
CA TRP A 63 4.15 -3.64 -28.22
C TRP A 63 4.82 -4.31 -27.03
N GLU A 64 5.86 -5.08 -27.31
CA GLU A 64 6.76 -5.67 -26.32
C GLU A 64 8.08 -4.90 -26.39
N LEU A 65 8.46 -4.27 -25.29
CA LEU A 65 9.64 -3.40 -25.19
C LEU A 65 10.63 -4.05 -24.23
N GLU A 66 11.78 -4.44 -24.75
CA GLU A 66 12.91 -4.91 -23.95
C GLU A 66 13.72 -3.71 -23.45
N ILE A 67 13.95 -3.65 -22.14
CA ILE A 67 14.60 -2.54 -21.46
C ILE A 67 15.77 -3.07 -20.63
N GLU A 68 16.94 -2.50 -20.84
CA GLU A 68 18.12 -2.66 -19.99
C GLU A 68 18.43 -1.31 -19.35
N LYS A 69 18.50 -1.27 -18.02
CA LYS A 69 18.65 -0.02 -17.25
C LYS A 69 19.50 -0.22 -16.00
N GLU A 70 19.94 0.87 -15.39
CA GLU A 70 20.62 0.76 -14.10
C GLU A 70 19.64 0.38 -12.98
N TYR A 71 20.18 -0.27 -11.93
CA TYR A 71 19.44 -0.56 -10.70
C TYR A 71 18.94 0.77 -10.11
N ASP A 72 17.62 0.91 -9.93
CA ASP A 72 16.90 2.13 -9.48
C ASP A 72 16.66 3.24 -10.54
N GLU A 73 17.01 3.03 -11.81
CA GLU A 73 16.60 3.96 -12.88
C GLU A 73 15.09 3.85 -13.15
N ASP A 74 14.36 4.98 -13.18
CA ASP A 74 12.91 5.01 -13.43
C ASP A 74 12.62 5.01 -14.94
N LEU A 75 11.51 4.40 -15.34
CA LEU A 75 11.08 4.36 -16.74
C LEU A 75 10.53 5.70 -17.23
N GLY A 76 10.13 6.59 -16.31
CA GLY A 76 9.50 7.87 -16.64
C GLY A 76 8.00 7.77 -16.99
N LEU A 77 7.34 6.68 -16.59
CA LEU A 77 5.90 6.49 -16.81
C LEU A 77 5.08 7.17 -15.72
N VAL A 78 4.15 8.05 -16.12
CA VAL A 78 3.19 8.67 -15.22
C VAL A 78 1.82 8.06 -15.47
N PHE A 79 1.19 7.49 -14.44
CA PHE A 79 -0.09 6.78 -14.58
C PHE A 79 -1.28 7.57 -14.05
N GLU A 80 -2.46 7.32 -14.63
CA GLU A 80 -3.76 7.70 -14.06
C GLU A 80 -4.30 6.52 -13.23
N GLY A 81 -4.96 6.76 -12.10
CA GLY A 81 -5.67 5.67 -11.42
C GLY A 81 -4.89 4.82 -10.43
N ILE A 82 -3.57 4.59 -10.60
CA ILE A 82 -2.81 3.69 -9.72
C ILE A 82 -2.86 4.15 -8.23
N ILE A 83 -2.91 5.47 -8.00
CA ILE A 83 -2.97 6.09 -6.66
C ILE A 83 -4.38 6.64 -6.32
N ASP A 84 -5.35 6.61 -7.25
CA ASP A 84 -6.37 7.69 -7.29
C ASP A 84 -7.42 7.71 -6.19
N LYS A 85 -7.56 6.66 -5.39
CA LYS A 85 -8.44 6.72 -4.23
C LYS A 85 -7.72 6.19 -3.00
N PRO A 86 -7.26 7.07 -2.10
CA PRO A 86 -6.78 6.61 -0.80
C PRO A 86 -7.91 5.87 -0.10
N LYS A 87 -7.63 4.64 0.33
CA LYS A 87 -8.59 3.83 1.08
C LYS A 87 -8.83 4.51 2.42
N SER A 88 -10.07 4.89 2.69
CA SER A 88 -10.41 5.49 3.97
C SER A 88 -10.37 4.47 5.10
N CYS A 89 -9.93 4.92 6.28
CA CYS A 89 -9.99 4.12 7.49
C CYS A 89 -11.43 3.80 7.86
N HIS A 90 -11.73 2.51 8.09
CA HIS A 90 -13.06 2.07 8.54
C HIS A 90 -13.15 1.99 10.07
N ASN A 91 -12.05 2.24 10.78
CA ASN A 91 -12.02 2.21 12.24
C ASN A 91 -12.75 3.42 12.83
N LYS A 92 -13.40 3.20 13.96
CA LYS A 92 -14.04 4.24 14.78
C LYS A 92 -13.38 4.22 16.16
N CYS A 93 -12.08 4.49 16.15
CA CYS A 93 -11.28 4.37 17.36
C CYS A 93 -11.74 5.38 18.40
N ILE A 94 -11.74 4.96 19.66
CA ILE A 94 -12.08 5.84 20.80
C ILE A 94 -11.18 7.08 20.89
N PHE A 95 -9.95 6.98 20.39
CA PHE A 95 -8.93 8.02 20.35
C PHE A 95 -8.78 8.68 18.96
N CYS A 96 -9.72 8.45 18.04
CA CYS A 96 -9.61 8.98 16.68
C CYS A 96 -9.78 10.50 16.66
N PHE A 97 -8.69 11.22 16.46
CA PHE A 97 -8.69 12.69 16.37
C PHE A 97 -9.66 13.21 15.30
N ILE A 98 -9.73 12.55 14.14
CA ILE A 98 -10.59 12.97 13.03
C ILE A 98 -12.08 12.87 13.39
N ASP A 99 -12.49 11.83 14.14
CA ASP A 99 -13.89 11.70 14.61
C ASP A 99 -14.25 12.75 15.68
N GLN A 100 -13.25 13.31 16.35
CA GLN A 100 -13.43 14.32 17.39
C GLN A 100 -13.43 15.75 16.84
N LEU A 101 -13.21 15.95 15.53
CA LEU A 101 -13.27 17.27 14.91
C LEU A 101 -14.69 17.87 14.96
N PRO A 102 -14.83 19.18 15.20
CA PRO A 102 -16.13 19.84 15.22
C PRO A 102 -16.78 19.81 13.83
N LYS A 103 -18.11 19.87 13.77
CA LYS A 103 -18.88 19.89 12.51
C LYS A 103 -18.68 21.20 11.75
N GLY A 104 -18.76 21.15 10.43
CA GLY A 104 -18.71 22.34 9.56
C GLY A 104 -17.31 22.74 9.08
N MET A 105 -16.28 21.94 9.36
CA MET A 105 -14.93 22.14 8.82
C MET A 105 -14.84 21.74 7.34
N ARG A 106 -13.70 22.05 6.71
CA ARG A 106 -13.41 21.66 5.32
C ARG A 106 -13.50 20.13 5.19
N LYS A 107 -14.16 19.64 4.14
CA LYS A 107 -14.39 18.20 3.90
C LYS A 107 -13.10 17.36 3.94
N THR A 108 -12.00 17.92 3.47
CA THR A 108 -10.68 17.27 3.45
C THR A 108 -10.14 16.96 4.85
N LEU A 109 -10.53 17.71 5.88
CA LEU A 109 -10.10 17.47 7.27
C LEU A 109 -10.77 16.26 7.91
N TYR A 110 -11.91 15.80 7.37
CA TYR A 110 -12.60 14.60 7.87
C TYR A 110 -12.15 13.31 7.19
N PHE A 111 -11.19 13.39 6.26
CA PHE A 111 -10.67 12.20 5.60
C PHE A 111 -9.72 11.44 6.55
N LYS A 112 -10.02 10.17 6.79
CA LYS A 112 -9.13 9.27 7.55
C LYS A 112 -8.32 8.43 6.59
N ASP A 113 -7.03 8.65 6.54
CA ASP A 113 -6.12 7.83 5.76
C ASP A 113 -5.73 6.56 6.54
N ASP A 114 -5.87 5.40 5.91
CA ASP A 114 -5.37 4.09 6.38
C ASP A 114 -5.06 3.21 5.15
N ASP A 115 -4.50 3.84 4.11
CA ASP A 115 -4.08 3.14 2.89
C ASP A 115 -2.71 2.48 3.08
N THR A 116 -2.66 1.17 2.91
CA THR A 116 -1.41 0.39 3.03
C THR A 116 -0.35 0.78 2.02
N ARG A 117 -0.75 1.28 0.84
CA ARG A 117 0.17 1.75 -0.19
C ARG A 117 0.89 3.02 0.26
N LEU A 118 0.13 3.93 0.89
CA LEU A 118 0.67 5.17 1.44
C LEU A 118 1.52 4.90 2.68
N SER A 119 1.24 3.87 3.46
CA SER A 119 2.12 3.47 4.58
C SER A 119 3.52 3.06 4.12
N PHE A 120 3.65 2.32 3.02
CA PHE A 120 4.98 2.02 2.47
C PHE A 120 5.67 3.26 1.91
N LEU A 121 4.97 4.04 1.10
CA LEU A 121 5.55 5.21 0.42
C LEU A 121 5.85 6.38 1.39
N GLN A 122 5.10 6.52 2.48
CA GLN A 122 5.15 7.68 3.38
C GLN A 122 5.51 7.32 4.83
N GLY A 123 5.67 6.03 5.15
CA GLY A 123 6.05 5.58 6.49
C GLY A 123 4.93 5.65 7.53
N ASN A 124 3.66 5.69 7.13
CA ASN A 124 2.53 5.75 8.08
C ASN A 124 2.37 4.43 8.86
N PHE A 125 1.87 4.49 10.09
CA PHE A 125 1.57 3.30 10.90
C PHE A 125 0.22 2.68 10.52
N LEU A 126 0.20 1.37 10.29
CA LEU A 126 -1.00 0.63 9.93
C LEU A 126 -1.62 -0.10 11.11
N SER A 127 -2.94 -0.03 11.20
CA SER A 127 -3.71 -0.85 12.15
C SER A 127 -3.87 -2.31 11.68
N LEU A 128 -3.55 -2.61 10.41
CA LEU A 128 -3.76 -3.91 9.75
C LEU A 128 -5.21 -4.42 9.78
N THR A 129 -6.20 -3.55 10.04
CA THR A 129 -7.62 -3.93 10.04
C THR A 129 -8.29 -3.77 8.67
N ASN A 130 -7.69 -2.94 7.83
CA ASN A 130 -8.16 -2.63 6.47
C ASN A 130 -7.53 -3.53 5.39
N ILE A 131 -6.76 -4.54 5.80
CA ILE A 131 -6.14 -5.53 4.89
C ILE A 131 -6.82 -6.89 4.98
N ASN A 132 -6.52 -7.73 3.99
CA ASN A 132 -6.91 -9.12 3.93
C ASN A 132 -5.67 -10.04 3.80
N GLU A 133 -5.91 -11.35 3.78
CA GLU A 133 -4.85 -12.34 3.71
C GLU A 133 -3.96 -12.20 2.47
N LYS A 134 -4.55 -11.91 1.31
CA LYS A 134 -3.81 -11.70 0.06
C LYS A 134 -2.89 -10.49 0.15
N ASP A 135 -3.27 -9.46 0.89
CA ASP A 135 -2.42 -8.27 1.07
C ASP A 135 -1.17 -8.61 1.90
N ILE A 136 -1.30 -9.48 2.91
CA ILE A 136 -0.17 -10.00 3.69
C ILE A 136 0.75 -10.87 2.82
N GLU A 137 0.18 -11.76 2.01
CA GLU A 137 0.95 -12.59 1.08
C GLU A 137 1.71 -11.72 0.08
N LYS A 138 1.10 -10.67 -0.46
CA LYS A 138 1.78 -9.69 -1.33
C LYS A 138 2.93 -9.01 -0.62
N ILE A 139 2.72 -8.51 0.60
CA ILE A 139 3.79 -7.91 1.42
C ILE A 139 4.99 -8.85 1.54
N ILE A 140 4.74 -10.13 1.83
CA ILE A 140 5.80 -11.13 1.98
C ILE A 140 6.47 -11.42 0.64
N ARG A 141 5.68 -11.63 -0.42
CA ARG A 141 6.17 -11.93 -1.78
C ARG A 141 7.11 -10.84 -2.28
N PHE A 142 6.71 -9.58 -2.14
CA PHE A 142 7.49 -8.41 -2.59
C PHE A 142 8.50 -7.92 -1.55
N ARG A 143 8.65 -8.63 -0.41
CA ARG A 143 9.53 -8.28 0.70
C ARG A 143 9.40 -6.81 1.14
N ILE A 144 8.16 -6.32 1.21
CA ILE A 144 7.86 -4.95 1.61
C ILE A 144 8.25 -4.79 3.09
N SER A 145 9.42 -4.20 3.33
CA SER A 145 10.04 -4.11 4.64
C SER A 145 10.88 -2.83 4.77
N PRO A 146 10.89 -2.15 5.94
CA PRO A 146 10.12 -2.44 7.15
C PRO A 146 8.65 -2.00 7.05
N ILE A 147 7.77 -2.60 7.87
CA ILE A 147 6.37 -2.18 8.02
C ILE A 147 6.13 -1.55 9.39
N ASN A 148 5.47 -0.40 9.41
CA ASN A 148 5.07 0.30 10.62
C ASN A 148 3.68 -0.17 11.08
N ILE A 149 3.58 -0.77 12.26
CA ILE A 149 2.36 -1.39 12.79
C ILE A 149 1.90 -0.69 14.07
N SER A 150 0.65 -0.25 14.10
CA SER A 150 -0.01 0.26 15.30
C SER A 150 -0.71 -0.87 16.08
N ILE A 151 -0.05 -1.31 17.15
CA ILE A 151 -0.41 -2.51 17.92
C ILE A 151 -1.57 -2.22 18.87
N HIS A 152 -1.49 -1.13 19.62
CA HIS A 152 -2.41 -0.72 20.69
C HIS A 152 -2.42 -1.66 21.92
N THR A 153 -2.69 -2.95 21.73
CA THR A 153 -2.66 -3.96 22.81
C THR A 153 -2.62 -5.38 22.24
N THR A 154 -1.99 -6.33 22.95
CA THR A 154 -2.05 -7.78 22.64
C THR A 154 -3.34 -8.46 23.15
N ASN A 155 -4.21 -7.74 23.87
CA ASN A 155 -5.55 -8.22 24.21
C ASN A 155 -6.53 -7.95 23.05
N MET A 156 -6.78 -8.97 22.22
CA MET A 156 -7.55 -8.81 20.99
C MET A 156 -9.02 -8.41 21.20
N GLU A 157 -9.65 -8.82 22.30
CA GLU A 157 -11.01 -8.36 22.64
C GLU A 157 -11.03 -6.87 23.02
N LEU A 158 -10.04 -6.42 23.79
CA LEU A 158 -9.87 -5.01 24.09
C LEU A 158 -9.57 -4.20 22.82
N ARG A 159 -8.70 -4.72 21.95
CA ARG A 159 -8.35 -4.07 20.68
C ARG A 159 -9.58 -3.87 19.78
N LYS A 160 -10.45 -4.87 19.67
CA LYS A 160 -11.74 -4.76 18.95
C LYS A 160 -12.61 -3.63 19.48
N LYS A 161 -12.68 -3.48 20.81
CA LYS A 161 -13.43 -2.38 21.46
C LYS A 161 -12.77 -1.02 21.20
N MET A 162 -11.46 -0.92 21.35
CA MET A 162 -10.72 0.34 21.16
C MET A 162 -10.83 0.88 19.73
N LEU A 163 -10.72 0.01 18.72
CA LEU A 163 -10.80 0.39 17.30
C LEU A 163 -12.24 0.38 16.74
N ASN A 164 -13.17 -0.19 17.50
CA ASN A 164 -14.55 -0.49 17.08
C ASN A 164 -14.58 -1.22 15.72
N ASN A 165 -13.71 -2.22 15.56
CA ASN A 165 -13.57 -3.01 14.34
C ASN A 165 -13.46 -4.49 14.67
N LYS A 166 -14.36 -5.30 14.09
CA LYS A 166 -14.42 -6.75 14.32
C LYS A 166 -13.19 -7.49 13.80
N LYS A 167 -12.49 -6.97 12.80
CA LYS A 167 -11.26 -7.56 12.23
C LYS A 167 -10.01 -7.26 13.05
N ALA A 168 -10.12 -6.46 14.10
CA ALA A 168 -8.97 -6.03 14.89
C ALA A 168 -8.31 -7.16 15.70
N ASP A 169 -8.94 -8.33 15.81
CA ASP A 169 -8.41 -9.51 16.48
C ASP A 169 -7.37 -10.29 15.66
N LYS A 170 -7.23 -10.00 14.36
CA LYS A 170 -6.27 -10.67 13.47
C LYS A 170 -4.83 -10.16 13.56
N LEU A 171 -4.58 -9.14 14.37
CA LEU A 171 -3.28 -8.47 14.41
C LEU A 171 -2.13 -9.46 14.66
N LEU A 172 -2.26 -10.31 15.67
CA LEU A 172 -1.19 -11.24 16.06
C LEU A 172 -0.93 -12.29 14.98
N ASP A 173 -1.99 -12.82 14.36
CA ASP A 173 -1.88 -13.76 13.25
C ASP A 173 -1.12 -13.15 12.05
N TYR A 174 -1.42 -11.89 11.74
CA TYR A 174 -0.74 -11.17 10.67
C TYR A 174 0.72 -10.86 11.01
N MET A 175 1.01 -10.40 12.22
CA MET A 175 2.38 -10.18 12.68
C MET A 175 3.20 -11.47 12.66
N GLU A 176 2.61 -12.62 13.01
CA GLU A 176 3.29 -13.90 12.94
C GLU A 176 3.61 -14.31 11.49
N LYS A 177 2.68 -14.11 10.55
CA LYS A 177 2.92 -14.37 9.12
C LYS A 177 4.02 -13.47 8.56
N LEU A 178 3.98 -12.17 8.86
CA LEU A 178 5.00 -11.21 8.47
C LEU A 178 6.38 -11.59 9.02
N LYS A 179 6.44 -12.00 10.30
CA LYS A 179 7.66 -12.51 10.92
C LYS A 179 8.21 -13.74 10.19
N ARG A 180 7.35 -14.71 9.86
CA ARG A 180 7.75 -15.92 9.10
C ARG A 180 8.25 -15.57 7.69
N GLY A 181 7.71 -14.51 7.09
CA GLY A 181 8.18 -13.94 5.84
C GLY A 181 9.46 -13.09 5.93
N ASN A 182 10.12 -13.04 7.09
CA ASN A 182 11.30 -12.20 7.37
C ASN A 182 11.06 -10.70 7.10
N ILE A 183 9.84 -10.21 7.35
CA ILE A 183 9.52 -8.79 7.26
C ILE A 183 9.84 -8.09 8.57
N GLU A 184 10.73 -7.10 8.55
CA GLU A 184 10.97 -6.22 9.69
C GLU A 184 9.70 -5.43 10.02
N MET A 185 9.33 -5.41 11.31
CA MET A 185 8.15 -4.71 11.81
C MET A 185 8.54 -3.69 12.87
N LYS A 186 8.11 -2.43 12.69
CA LYS A 186 8.26 -1.35 13.67
C LYS A 186 6.93 -1.15 14.39
N GLY A 187 6.89 -1.51 15.67
CA GLY A 187 5.69 -1.43 16.48
C GLY A 187 5.52 -0.05 17.13
N GLN A 188 4.30 0.48 17.09
CA GLN A 188 3.86 1.60 17.92
C GLN A 188 2.68 1.17 18.79
N ILE A 189 2.65 1.67 20.02
CA ILE A 189 1.53 1.50 20.95
C ILE A 189 0.94 2.88 21.22
N VAL A 190 -0.34 3.05 20.87
CA VAL A 190 -1.14 4.19 21.33
C VAL A 190 -1.74 3.83 22.69
N LEU A 191 -1.35 4.56 23.73
CA LEU A 191 -1.84 4.38 25.10
C LEU A 191 -3.01 5.32 25.40
N CYS A 192 -4.08 4.74 25.93
CA CYS A 192 -5.25 5.42 26.47
C CYS A 192 -5.31 5.09 27.97
N PRO A 193 -5.20 6.10 28.85
CA PRO A 193 -5.27 5.92 30.30
C PRO A 193 -6.51 5.12 30.71
N GLU A 194 -6.34 4.21 31.67
CA GLU A 194 -7.37 3.32 32.25
C GLU A 194 -7.99 2.31 31.27
N ILE A 195 -7.52 2.26 30.02
CA ILE A 195 -8.08 1.40 28.97
C ILE A 195 -7.10 0.29 28.60
N ASN A 196 -5.91 0.65 28.10
CA ASN A 196 -4.88 -0.29 27.68
C ASN A 196 -3.52 -0.06 28.35
N ASP A 197 -3.50 0.67 29.46
CA ASP A 197 -2.34 0.84 30.32
C ASP A 197 -2.22 -0.28 31.38
N GLY A 198 -1.29 -0.11 32.32
CA GLY A 198 -1.01 -1.07 33.39
C GLY A 198 -0.77 -2.48 32.87
N ARG A 199 -1.51 -3.47 33.39
CA ARG A 199 -1.33 -4.89 33.03
C ARG A 199 -1.51 -5.17 31.53
N ASN A 200 -2.35 -4.41 30.83
CA ASN A 200 -2.53 -4.61 29.38
C ASN A 200 -1.29 -4.14 28.61
N LEU A 201 -0.65 -3.05 29.05
CA LEU A 201 0.60 -2.56 28.49
C LEU A 201 1.75 -3.52 28.78
N ASP A 202 1.87 -3.99 30.04
CA ASP A 202 2.91 -4.94 30.46
C ASP A 202 2.86 -6.24 29.65
N LYS A 203 1.66 -6.69 29.26
CA LYS A 203 1.47 -7.87 28.40
C LYS A 203 1.77 -7.59 26.92
N THR A 204 1.76 -6.32 26.50
CA THR A 204 1.93 -5.92 25.10
C THR A 204 3.39 -5.75 24.72
N ILE A 205 4.23 -5.32 25.66
CA ILE A 205 5.69 -5.15 25.53
C ILE A 205 6.40 -6.49 25.78
#